data_AF-A0A7C7U9S3-F1
#
_entry.id   AF-A0A7C7U9S3-F1
#
_cell.length_a   1.000
_cell.length_b   1.000
_cell.length_c   1.000
_cell.angle_alpha   90.00
_cell.angle_beta   90.00
_cell.angle_gamma   90.00
#
_symmetry.space_group_name_H-M   'P 1'
#
loop_
_entity.id
_entity.type
_entity.pdbx_description
1 polymer ?
#
loop_
_entity_poly.entity_id
_entity_poly.type
_entity_poly.pdbx_seq_one_letter_code
_entity_poly.pdbx_strand_id
1 'polypeptide(L)'
;MIDFQLTEEQEQMRQLAHRFAEREIRPVAAEYDESEEMPWSVMEKAAQIGLTSFQYPEEYGGGGVISALTACLVVEELAWGCLGIATAIVGAGLAAVPIMLAGNEEQKARYLPWFCDDDPPPRRGGQ
;
A
#
# COMPACT_ATOMS: atom_id res chain seq x y z
N MET A 1 16.35 27.99 9.41
CA MET A 1 17.20 26.97 8.76
C MET A 1 16.25 25.89 8.29
N ILE A 2 16.30 25.50 7.02
CA ILE A 2 15.42 24.44 6.48
C ILE A 2 16.04 23.10 6.86
N ASP A 3 15.21 22.18 7.36
CA ASP A 3 15.60 20.82 7.75
C ASP A 3 15.04 19.83 6.71
N PHE A 4 15.88 18.88 6.31
CA PHE A 4 15.59 17.85 5.31
C PHE A 4 15.76 16.43 5.87
N GLN A 5 15.98 16.29 7.18
CA GLN A 5 16.09 14.97 7.80
C GLN A 5 14.71 14.32 7.93
N LEU A 6 14.65 13.02 7.66
CA LEU A 6 13.46 12.21 7.91
C LEU A 6 13.33 11.94 9.41
N THR A 7 12.10 11.80 9.87
CA THR A 7 11.84 11.27 11.20
C THR A 7 12.25 9.79 11.27
N GLU A 8 12.47 9.28 12.48
CA GLU A 8 12.80 7.86 12.68
C GLU A 8 11.71 6.94 12.12
N GLU A 9 10.44 7.29 12.30
CA GLU A 9 9.30 6.57 11.74
C GLU A 9 9.29 6.57 10.20
N GLN A 10 9.54 7.72 9.58
CA GLN A 10 9.66 7.83 8.12
C GLN A 10 10.80 6.96 7.57
N GLU A 11 11.95 6.96 8.26
CA GLU A 11 13.10 6.15 7.90
C GLU A 11 12.80 4.64 8.04
N GLN A 12 12.12 4.23 9.12
CA GLN A 12 11.70 2.84 9.31
C GLN A 12 10.73 2.36 8.21
N MET A 13 9.76 3.21 7.84
CA MET A 13 8.82 2.90 6.75
C MET A 13 9.51 2.82 5.39
N ARG A 14 10.43 3.75 5.09
CA ARG A 14 11.25 3.71 3.87
C ARG A 14 12.05 2.40 3.79
N GLN A 15 12.74 2.04 4.87
CA GLN A 15 13.54 0.81 4.91
C GLN A 15 12.69 -0.46 4.81
N LEU A 16 11.50 -0.47 5.41
CA LEU A 16 10.55 -1.58 5.27
C LEU A 16 10.15 -1.77 3.80
N ALA A 17 9.74 -0.69 3.14
CA ALA A 17 9.35 -0.69 1.74
C ALA A 17 10.52 -1.10 0.83
N HIS A 18 11.73 -0.59 1.07
CA HIS A 18 12.92 -0.95 0.30
C HIS A 18 13.25 -2.44 0.38
N ARG A 19 13.25 -3.01 1.59
CA ARG A 19 13.51 -4.45 1.79
C ARG A 19 12.45 -5.32 1.10
N PHE A 20 11.20 -4.89 1.13
CA PHE A 20 10.12 -5.57 0.43
C PHE A 20 10.32 -5.50 -1.09
N ALA A 21 10.64 -4.31 -1.62
CA ALA A 21 10.90 -4.11 -3.04
C ALA A 21 12.08 -4.96 -3.53
N GLU A 22 13.18 -5.01 -2.78
CA GLU A 22 14.37 -5.82 -3.09
C GLU A 22 14.06 -7.32 -3.14
N ARG A 23 13.30 -7.83 -2.16
CA ARG A 23 13.12 -9.28 -1.95
C ARG A 23 11.92 -9.86 -2.68
N GLU A 24 10.83 -9.10 -2.78
CA GLU A 24 9.53 -9.61 -3.22
C GLU A 24 9.07 -9.03 -4.56
N ILE A 25 9.54 -7.84 -4.95
CA ILE A 25 9.12 -7.17 -6.19
C ILE A 25 10.17 -7.36 -7.29
N ARG A 26 11.41 -6.92 -7.05
CA ARG A 26 12.48 -6.88 -8.05
C ARG A 26 12.75 -8.22 -8.73
N PRO A 27 12.79 -9.38 -8.02
CA PRO A 27 13.13 -10.66 -8.64
C PRO A 27 12.08 -11.16 -9.65
N VAL A 28 10.82 -10.74 -9.50
CA VAL A 28 9.68 -11.20 -10.32
C VAL A 28 9.20 -10.14 -11.32
N ALA A 29 9.78 -8.94 -11.29
CA ALA A 29 9.31 -7.80 -12.07
C ALA A 29 9.25 -8.06 -13.58
N ALA A 30 10.31 -8.66 -14.16
CA ALA A 30 10.38 -8.94 -15.59
C ALA A 30 9.38 -10.03 -16.03
N GLU A 31 9.15 -11.02 -15.18
CA GLU A 31 8.19 -12.10 -15.45
C GLU A 31 6.76 -11.55 -15.51
N TYR A 32 6.36 -10.72 -14.54
CA TYR A 32 5.03 -10.09 -14.54
C TYR A 32 4.86 -9.02 -15.63
N ASP A 33 5.93 -8.36 -16.06
CA ASP A 33 5.89 -7.44 -17.20
C ASP A 33 5.62 -8.20 -18.51
N GLU A 34 6.27 -9.35 -18.72
CA GLU A 34 6.09 -10.16 -19.93
C GLU A 34 4.76 -10.93 -19.94
N SER A 35 4.31 -11.43 -18.78
CA SER A 35 3.08 -12.24 -18.70
C SER A 35 1.79 -11.41 -18.62
N GLU A 36 1.90 -10.12 -18.25
CA GLU A 36 0.77 -9.24 -17.95
C GLU A 36 -0.18 -9.77 -16.86
N GLU A 37 0.29 -10.71 -16.04
CA GLU A 37 -0.51 -11.30 -14.96
C GLU A 37 -0.53 -10.39 -13.72
N MET A 38 -1.62 -10.50 -12.94
CA MET A 38 -1.72 -9.78 -11.66
C MET A 38 -0.81 -10.44 -10.61
N PRO A 39 0.09 -9.70 -9.93
CA PRO A 39 1.05 -10.24 -8.97
C PRO A 39 0.42 -10.53 -7.59
N TRP A 40 -0.58 -11.41 -7.56
CA TRP A 40 -1.36 -11.71 -6.36
C TRP A 40 -0.50 -12.13 -5.16
N SER A 41 0.48 -13.00 -5.39
CA SER A 41 1.40 -13.47 -4.34
C SER A 41 2.23 -12.35 -3.72
N VAL A 42 2.59 -11.33 -4.49
CA VAL A 42 3.31 -10.15 -3.99
C VAL A 42 2.34 -9.24 -3.22
N MET A 43 1.12 -9.05 -3.73
CA MET A 43 0.11 -8.23 -3.06
C MET A 43 -0.29 -8.80 -1.69
N GLU A 44 -0.46 -10.12 -1.57
CA GLU A 44 -0.75 -10.79 -0.30
C GLU A 44 0.37 -10.58 0.72
N LYS A 45 1.64 -10.75 0.30
CA LYS A 45 2.79 -10.48 1.17
C LYS A 45 2.86 -9.02 1.59
N ALA A 46 2.56 -8.08 0.69
CA ALA A 46 2.51 -6.65 1.01
C ALA A 46 1.44 -6.35 2.07
N ALA A 47 0.26 -6.98 1.96
CA ALA A 47 -0.83 -6.83 2.92
C ALA A 47 -0.46 -7.38 4.31
N GLN A 48 0.16 -8.56 4.38
CA GLN A 48 0.61 -9.19 5.64
C GLN A 48 1.57 -8.32 6.46
N ILE A 49 2.32 -7.42 5.82
CA ILE A 49 3.25 -6.50 6.48
C ILE A 49 2.74 -5.06 6.54
N GLY A 50 1.47 -4.83 6.19
CA GLY A 50 0.80 -3.53 6.32
C GLY A 50 1.12 -2.51 5.22
N LEU A 51 1.81 -2.86 4.15
CA LEU A 51 2.16 -1.92 3.07
C LEU A 51 0.95 -1.50 2.22
N THR A 52 -0.17 -2.24 2.30
CA THR A 52 -1.43 -1.87 1.64
C THR A 52 -2.30 -0.94 2.50
N SER A 53 -2.13 -0.96 3.83
CA SER A 53 -3.07 -0.38 4.79
C SER A 53 -2.48 0.68 5.73
N PHE A 54 -1.15 0.90 5.70
CA PHE A 54 -0.45 1.78 6.63
C PHE A 54 -1.03 3.22 6.71
N GLN A 55 -1.55 3.72 5.58
CA GLN A 55 -2.01 5.11 5.45
C GLN A 55 -3.48 5.35 5.86
N TYR A 56 -4.19 4.30 6.30
CA TYR A 56 -5.58 4.42 6.73
C TYR A 56 -5.71 4.58 8.25
N PRO A 57 -6.79 5.20 8.76
CA PRO A 57 -6.99 5.38 10.20
C PRO A 57 -7.06 4.04 10.95
N GLU A 58 -6.50 4.02 12.16
CA GLU A 58 -6.49 2.83 13.02
C GLU A 58 -7.91 2.33 13.38
N GLU A 59 -8.86 3.24 13.54
CA GLU A 59 -10.26 2.90 13.85
C GLU A 59 -10.94 2.04 12.78
N TYR A 60 -10.39 2.01 11.56
CA TYR A 60 -10.85 1.17 10.45
C TYR A 60 -9.86 0.04 10.10
N GLY A 61 -8.91 -0.26 10.99
CA GLY A 61 -7.92 -1.33 10.82
C GLY A 61 -6.64 -0.94 10.07
N GLY A 62 -6.43 0.35 9.80
CA GLY A 62 -5.23 0.84 9.13
C GLY A 62 -4.04 1.02 10.08
N GLY A 63 -2.90 1.41 9.53
CA GLY A 63 -1.67 1.67 10.31
C GLY A 63 -1.57 3.05 10.93
N GLY A 64 -2.51 3.97 10.69
CA GLY A 64 -2.55 5.29 11.32
C GLY A 64 -1.55 6.31 10.76
N VAL A 65 -0.74 5.94 9.75
CA VAL A 65 0.32 6.80 9.19
C VAL A 65 -0.26 7.76 8.15
N ILE A 66 -0.96 8.80 8.62
CA ILE A 66 -1.60 9.81 7.76
C ILE A 66 -0.60 10.93 7.42
N SER A 67 0.39 10.60 6.59
CA SER A 67 1.46 11.51 6.17
C SER A 67 1.74 11.37 4.68
N ALA A 68 1.50 12.44 3.92
CA ALA A 68 1.76 12.46 2.49
C ALA A 68 3.25 12.20 2.16
N LEU A 69 4.17 12.74 2.97
CA LEU A 69 5.60 12.50 2.79
C LEU A 69 5.95 11.04 3.04
N THR A 70 5.40 10.43 4.09
CA THR A 70 5.66 9.00 4.38
C THR A 70 5.09 8.10 3.28
N ALA A 71 3.89 8.42 2.77
CA ALA A 71 3.32 7.72 1.64
C ALA A 71 4.19 7.85 0.37
N CYS A 72 4.73 9.05 0.08
CA CYS A 72 5.68 9.22 -1.02
C CYS A 72 6.93 8.36 -0.86
N LEU A 73 7.52 8.33 0.33
CA LEU A 73 8.71 7.51 0.60
C LEU A 73 8.44 6.01 0.40
N VAL A 74 7.31 5.50 0.89
CA VAL A 74 6.93 4.10 0.70
C VAL A 74 6.72 3.79 -0.77
N VAL A 75 5.94 4.62 -1.49
CA VAL A 75 5.65 4.41 -2.92
C VAL A 75 6.92 4.48 -3.78
N GLU A 76 7.83 5.40 -3.47
CA GLU A 76 9.12 5.54 -4.17
C GLU A 76 9.94 4.25 -4.08
N GLU A 77 10.05 3.67 -2.90
CA GLU A 77 10.80 2.42 -2.68
C GLU A 77 10.15 1.21 -3.35
N LEU A 78 8.81 1.11 -3.31
CA LEU A 78 8.10 0.05 -4.04
C LEU A 78 8.29 0.19 -5.56
N ALA A 79 8.22 1.42 -6.06
CA ALA A 79 8.40 1.73 -7.48
C ALA A 79 9.84 1.48 -7.95
N TRP A 80 10.84 1.64 -7.08
CA TRP A 80 12.23 1.22 -7.36
C TRP A 80 12.31 -0.28 -7.69
N GLY A 81 11.47 -1.11 -7.06
CA GLY A 81 11.32 -2.53 -7.38
C GLY A 81 10.67 -2.75 -8.75
N CYS A 82 9.44 -2.28 -8.91
CA CYS A 82 8.69 -2.27 -10.17
C CYS A 82 7.48 -1.34 -10.05
N LEU A 83 7.34 -0.37 -10.98
CA LEU A 83 6.24 0.59 -10.96
C LEU A 83 4.87 -0.07 -11.17
N GLY A 84 4.77 -1.09 -12.02
CA GLY A 84 3.51 -1.81 -12.28
C GLY A 84 2.99 -2.50 -11.02
N ILE A 85 3.86 -3.27 -10.35
CA ILE A 85 3.53 -3.96 -9.10
C ILE A 85 3.25 -2.96 -7.97
N ALA A 86 4.06 -1.90 -7.84
CA ALA A 86 3.82 -0.84 -6.86
C ALA A 86 2.42 -0.22 -7.05
N THR A 87 2.03 0.06 -8.29
CA THR A 87 0.70 0.61 -8.62
C THR A 87 -0.41 -0.36 -8.23
N ALA A 88 -0.22 -1.68 -8.41
CA ALA A 88 -1.19 -2.67 -7.95
C ALA A 88 -1.35 -2.68 -6.42
N ILE A 89 -0.26 -2.52 -5.66
CA ILE A 89 -0.26 -2.48 -4.19
C ILE A 89 -0.98 -1.22 -3.68
N VAL A 90 -0.60 -0.03 -4.17
CA VAL A 90 -1.08 1.24 -3.59
C VAL A 90 -2.31 1.82 -4.28
N GLY A 91 -2.66 1.32 -5.48
CA GLY A 91 -3.73 1.87 -6.32
C GLY A 91 -5.10 1.85 -5.66
N ALA A 92 -5.36 0.91 -4.75
CA ALA A 92 -6.59 0.86 -3.97
C ALA A 92 -6.81 2.15 -3.14
N GLY A 93 -5.73 2.82 -2.73
CA GLY A 93 -5.78 4.10 -2.02
C GLY A 93 -6.47 5.21 -2.80
N LEU A 94 -6.45 5.17 -4.15
CA LEU A 94 -7.16 6.15 -4.98
C LEU A 94 -8.68 6.11 -4.77
N ALA A 95 -9.23 4.94 -4.44
CA ALA A 95 -10.65 4.79 -4.10
C ALA A 95 -10.93 5.11 -2.62
N ALA A 96 -9.98 4.84 -1.72
CA ALA A 96 -10.12 5.08 -0.29
C ALA A 96 -10.07 6.58 0.07
N VAL A 97 -9.24 7.38 -0.60
CA VAL A 97 -9.03 8.80 -0.27
C VAL A 97 -10.32 9.63 -0.31
N PRO A 98 -11.17 9.57 -1.35
CA PRO A 98 -12.44 10.29 -1.35
C PRO A 98 -13.37 9.88 -0.19
N ILE A 99 -13.37 8.60 0.19
CA ILE A 99 -14.18 8.06 1.29
C ILE A 99 -13.67 8.62 2.63
N MET A 100 -12.35 8.64 2.83
CA MET A 100 -11.75 9.22 4.04
C MET A 100 -12.07 10.71 4.19
N LEU A 101 -11.95 11.47 3.10
CA LEU A 101 -12.07 12.94 3.13
C LEU A 101 -13.51 13.44 3.16
N ALA A 102 -14.42 12.76 2.46
CA ALA A 102 -15.78 13.26 2.21
C ALA A 102 -16.89 12.26 2.57
N GLY A 103 -16.54 11.03 2.97
CA GLY A 103 -17.52 10.05 3.40
C GLY A 103 -18.17 10.43 4.73
N ASN A 104 -19.44 10.08 4.90
CA ASN A 104 -20.05 10.07 6.23
C ASN A 104 -19.58 8.85 7.03
N GLU A 105 -19.88 8.81 8.33
CA GLU A 105 -19.42 7.72 9.21
C GLU A 105 -19.93 6.34 8.77
N GLU A 106 -21.14 6.25 8.23
CA GLU A 106 -21.67 4.98 7.69
C GLU A 106 -20.83 4.48 6.49
N GLN A 107 -20.46 5.38 5.57
CA GLN A 107 -19.63 5.05 4.42
C GLN A 107 -18.20 4.67 4.84
N LYS A 108 -17.60 5.43 5.74
CA LYS A 108 -16.25 5.14 6.25
C LYS A 108 -16.21 3.78 6.95
N ALA A 109 -17.11 3.55 7.91
CA ALA A 109 -17.18 2.29 8.65
C ALA A 109 -17.48 1.08 7.75
N ARG A 110 -18.20 1.28 6.64
CA ARG A 110 -18.52 0.21 5.68
C ARG A 110 -17.37 -0.12 4.73
N TYR A 111 -16.67 0.89 4.21
CA TYR A 111 -15.76 0.71 3.08
C TYR A 111 -14.29 0.76 3.44
N LEU A 112 -13.88 1.56 4.44
CA LEU A 112 -12.46 1.67 4.81
C LEU A 112 -11.87 0.34 5.31
N PRO A 113 -12.59 -0.50 6.07
CA PRO A 113 -12.08 -1.81 6.45
C PRO A 113 -11.70 -2.71 5.27
N TRP A 114 -12.32 -2.56 4.10
CA TRP A 114 -12.00 -3.38 2.90
C TRP A 114 -10.59 -3.11 2.35
N PHE A 115 -9.99 -1.97 2.70
CA PHE A 115 -8.63 -1.62 2.30
C PHE A 115 -7.59 -2.01 3.34
N CYS A 116 -8.04 -2.41 4.54
CA CYS A 116 -7.22 -2.75 5.68
C CYS A 116 -7.12 -4.25 5.94
N ASP A 117 -8.11 -5.01 5.46
CA ASP A 117 -8.20 -6.46 5.62
C ASP A 117 -7.09 -7.18 4.81
N ASP A 118 -6.47 -8.19 5.43
CA ASP A 118 -5.55 -9.10 4.77
C ASP A 118 -6.28 -10.21 3.97
N ASP A 119 -7.60 -10.37 4.20
CA ASP A 119 -8.52 -11.21 3.41
C ASP A 119 -9.75 -10.40 2.92
N PRO A 120 -9.58 -9.48 1.95
CA PRO A 120 -10.68 -8.65 1.48
C PRO A 120 -11.80 -9.51 0.85
N PRO A 121 -13.08 -9.06 0.93
CA PRO A 121 -14.22 -9.83 0.46
C PRO A 121 -14.04 -10.31 -0.99
N PRO A 122 -14.61 -11.47 -1.36
CA PRO A 122 -14.31 -12.17 -2.61
C PRO A 122 -14.39 -11.21 -3.80
N ARG A 123 -13.24 -10.99 -4.42
CA ARG A 123 -13.08 -10.10 -5.58
C ARG A 123 -14.01 -10.63 -6.67
N ARG A 124 -15.07 -9.89 -7.01
CA ARG A 124 -16.04 -10.29 -8.05
C ARG A 124 -15.31 -10.56 -9.36
N GLY A 125 -15.08 -11.83 -9.68
CA GLY A 125 -14.37 -12.27 -10.88
C GLY A 125 -13.45 -13.48 -10.70
N GLY A 126 -13.10 -13.85 -9.45
CA GLY A 126 -12.42 -15.12 -9.19
C GLY A 126 -13.41 -16.29 -9.25
N GLN A 127 -13.16 -17.24 -10.16
CA GLN A 127 -13.54 -18.62 -9.92
C GLN A 127 -12.78 -19.17 -8.72
#